data_AF-A0A1B9L483-F1
#
_entry.id   AF-A0A1B9L483-F1
#
_cell.length_a   1.000
_cell.length_b   1.000
_cell.length_c   1.000
_cell.angle_alpha   90.00
_cell.angle_beta   90.00
_cell.angle_gamma   90.00
#
_symmetry.space_group_name_H-M   'P 1'
#
loop_
_entity.id
_entity.type
_entity.pdbx_description
1 polymer ?
#
loop_
_entity_poly.entity_id
_entity_poly.type
_entity_poly.pdbx_seq_one_letter_code
_entity_poly.pdbx_strand_id
1 'polypeptide(L)'
;MIIGESSLLPWVNGVQYAMIDSQEPRLWLPCHAKPSISLFLLAEAIGYKFKCEQMLLWDQPKAVIPLAKKWPLTKEFLEYVK
;
A
#
# COMPACT_ATOMS: atom_id res chain seq x y z
N MET A 1 -5.03 -15.64 -5.01
CA MET A 1 -5.31 -14.45 -5.83
C MET A 1 -6.71 -14.61 -6.38
N ILE A 2 -7.67 -13.77 -5.98
CA ILE A 2 -9.02 -13.78 -6.55
C ILE A 2 -8.97 -12.87 -7.76
N ILE A 3 -9.33 -13.40 -8.92
CA ILE A 3 -9.27 -12.71 -10.21
C ILE A 3 -10.68 -12.77 -10.79
N GLY A 4 -11.23 -11.64 -11.23
CA GLY A 4 -12.60 -11.56 -11.71
C GLY A 4 -13.01 -10.12 -12.00
N GLU A 5 -14.19 -9.95 -12.57
CA GLU A 5 -14.78 -8.63 -12.76
C GLU A 5 -14.86 -7.90 -11.41
N SER A 6 -14.41 -6.65 -11.37
CA SER A 6 -14.36 -5.89 -10.11
C SER A 6 -15.70 -5.91 -9.38
N SER A 7 -16.82 -5.78 -10.08
CA SER A 7 -18.18 -5.84 -9.51
C SER A 7 -18.52 -7.16 -8.78
N LEU A 8 -17.85 -8.25 -9.11
CA LEU A 8 -18.08 -9.60 -8.58
C LEU A 8 -17.05 -10.00 -7.52
N LEU A 9 -16.03 -9.18 -7.29
CA LEU A 9 -15.05 -9.43 -6.23
C LEU A 9 -15.69 -9.18 -4.87
N PRO A 10 -15.31 -9.94 -3.82
CA PRO A 10 -15.87 -9.82 -2.48
C PRO A 10 -15.31 -8.58 -1.78
N TRP A 11 -15.57 -7.39 -2.31
CA TRP A 11 -15.18 -6.13 -1.71
C TRP A 11 -15.85 -5.96 -0.36
N VAL A 12 -15.07 -5.52 0.62
CA VAL A 12 -15.56 -5.16 1.94
C VAL A 12 -15.85 -3.66 1.91
N ASN A 13 -17.10 -3.31 2.21
CA ASN A 13 -17.51 -1.91 2.27
C ASN A 13 -16.70 -1.14 3.32
N GLY A 14 -16.29 0.07 2.98
CA GLY A 14 -15.49 0.94 3.86
C GLY A 14 -14.00 0.61 3.93
N VAL A 15 -13.53 -0.40 3.19
CA VAL A 15 -12.10 -0.75 3.11
C VAL A 15 -11.49 -0.17 1.84
N GLN A 16 -10.31 0.41 1.98
CA GLN A 16 -9.47 0.82 0.86
C GLN A 16 -8.45 -0.27 0.55
N TYR A 17 -8.25 -0.51 -0.74
CA TYR A 17 -7.34 -1.55 -1.23
C TYR A 17 -6.10 -0.91 -1.81
N ALA A 18 -4.96 -1.53 -1.57
CA ALA A 18 -3.72 -1.26 -2.29
C ALA A 18 -3.20 -2.51 -2.97
N MET A 19 -2.49 -2.29 -4.05
CA MET A 19 -1.84 -3.34 -4.83
C MET A 19 -0.41 -2.93 -5.15
N ILE A 20 0.43 -3.93 -5.40
CA ILE A 20 1.74 -3.74 -5.99
C ILE A 20 1.58 -3.11 -7.38
N ASP A 21 2.42 -2.13 -7.69
CA ASP A 21 2.46 -1.56 -9.03
C ASP A 21 3.19 -2.50 -9.99
N SER A 22 2.67 -2.64 -11.21
CA SER A 22 3.25 -3.55 -12.21
C SER A 22 4.53 -3.02 -12.86
N GLN A 23 4.70 -1.70 -12.91
CA GLN A 23 5.86 -1.03 -13.49
C GLN A 23 6.95 -0.78 -12.44
N GLU A 24 6.56 -0.62 -11.17
CA GLU A 24 7.49 -0.41 -10.06
C GLU A 24 7.13 -1.32 -8.85
N PRO A 25 7.61 -2.57 -8.82
CA PRO A 25 7.28 -3.55 -7.77
C PRO A 25 7.73 -3.17 -6.35
N ARG A 26 8.57 -2.14 -6.20
CA ARG A 26 8.94 -1.58 -4.89
C ARG A 26 7.80 -0.80 -4.24
N LEU A 27 6.82 -0.36 -5.03
CA LEU A 27 5.71 0.46 -4.57
C LEU A 27 4.42 -0.34 -4.53
N TRP A 28 3.73 -0.19 -3.40
CA TRP A 28 2.31 -0.48 -3.28
C TRP A 28 1.56 0.85 -3.28
N LEU A 29 0.50 0.92 -4.08
CA LEU A 29 -0.32 2.12 -4.24
C LEU A 29 -1.79 1.78 -3.97
N PRO A 30 -2.59 2.72 -3.45
CA PRO A 30 -4.03 2.57 -3.38
C PRO A 30 -4.57 2.33 -4.79
N CYS A 31 -5.50 1.39 -4.95
CA CYS A 31 -6.02 1.01 -6.26
C CYS A 31 -6.70 2.17 -7.00
N HIS A 32 -7.14 3.21 -6.28
CA HIS A 32 -7.74 4.42 -6.83
C HIS A 32 -6.73 5.53 -7.18
N ALA A 33 -5.48 5.42 -6.72
CA ALA A 33 -4.49 6.48 -6.86
C ALA A 33 -3.60 6.25 -8.09
N LYS A 34 -3.39 7.32 -8.87
CA LYS A 34 -2.43 7.33 -9.98
C LYS A 34 -1.53 8.56 -9.86
N PRO A 35 -0.30 8.42 -9.31
CA PRO A 35 0.64 9.53 -9.21
C PRO A 35 0.93 10.13 -10.58
N SER A 36 1.00 11.46 -10.65
CA SER A 36 1.34 12.21 -11.87
C SER A 36 2.84 12.22 -12.17
N ILE A 37 3.66 11.82 -11.20
CA ILE A 37 5.12 11.74 -11.31
C ILE A 37 5.56 10.29 -11.55
N SER A 38 6.76 10.12 -12.12
CA SER A 38 7.33 8.80 -12.38
C SER A 38 7.42 7.96 -11.10
N LEU A 39 6.86 6.75 -11.16
CA LEU A 39 6.89 5.80 -10.04
C LEU A 39 8.31 5.37 -9.70
N PHE A 40 9.19 5.26 -10.69
CA PHE A 40 10.60 4.99 -10.48
C PHE A 40 11.27 6.09 -9.62
N LEU A 41 11.05 7.36 -9.97
CA LEU A 41 11.61 8.48 -9.21
C LEU A 41 11.04 8.57 -7.80
N LEU A 42 9.75 8.27 -7.66
CA LEU A 42 9.10 8.13 -6.35
C LEU A 42 9.77 7.05 -5.50
N ALA A 43 9.94 5.85 -6.06
CA ALA A 43 10.55 4.72 -5.36
C ALA A 43 11.98 5.04 -4.93
N GLU A 44 12.79 5.64 -5.80
CA GLU A 44 14.16 6.08 -5.49
C GLU A 44 14.18 7.11 -4.35
N ALA A 45 13.41 8.19 -4.47
CA ALA A 45 13.41 9.28 -3.49
C ALA A 45 12.93 8.81 -2.11
N ILE A 46 11.87 8.00 -2.08
CA ILE A 46 11.28 7.50 -0.84
C ILE A 46 12.17 6.41 -0.23
N GLY A 47 12.68 5.48 -1.04
CA GLY A 47 13.60 4.44 -0.59
C GLY A 47 14.86 5.04 0.02
N TYR A 48 15.43 6.08 -0.61
CA TYR A 48 16.57 6.81 -0.06
C TYR A 48 16.25 7.52 1.25
N LYS A 49 15.09 8.18 1.33
CA LYS A 49 14.66 8.96 2.51
C LYS A 49 14.34 8.09 3.72
N PHE A 50 13.63 6.98 3.52
CA PHE A 50 13.11 6.13 4.60
C PHE A 50 13.91 4.83 4.80
N LYS A 51 14.94 4.59 3.99
CA LYS A 51 15.79 3.39 4.04
C LYS A 51 14.97 2.09 3.96
N CYS A 52 14.01 2.06 3.04
CA CYS A 52 13.14 0.90 2.81
C CYS A 52 13.08 0.52 1.34
N GLU A 53 13.15 -0.78 1.04
CA GLU A 53 13.12 -1.28 -0.35
C GLU A 53 11.70 -1.50 -0.88
N GLN A 54 10.76 -1.85 -0.01
CA GLN A 54 9.34 -2.04 -0.36
C GLN A 54 8.45 -1.24 0.59
N MET A 55 7.51 -0.50 0.02
CA MET A 55 6.70 0.45 0.75
C MET A 55 5.31 0.63 0.14
N LEU A 56 4.33 0.82 1.01
CA LEU A 56 3.00 1.32 0.66
C LEU A 56 3.00 2.86 0.79
N LEU A 57 2.65 3.54 -0.29
CA LEU A 57 2.34 4.97 -0.27
C LEU A 57 0.84 5.13 -0.05
N TRP A 58 0.43 5.89 0.94
CA TRP A 58 -0.98 6.15 1.20
C TRP A 58 -1.29 7.63 1.00
N ASP A 59 -2.41 7.93 0.35
CA ASP A 59 -2.78 9.30 -0.02
C ASP A 59 -3.57 10.01 1.09
N GLN A 60 -4.46 9.30 1.81
CA GLN A 60 -5.21 9.85 2.95
C GLN A 60 -5.44 8.84 4.10
N PRO A 61 -4.87 9.07 5.30
CA PRO A 61 -3.88 10.10 5.62
C PRO A 61 -2.56 9.86 4.86
N LYS A 62 -1.81 10.93 4.56
CA LYS A 62 -0.53 10.81 3.87
C LYS A 62 0.46 10.02 4.72
N ALA A 63 0.84 8.83 4.26
CA ALA A 63 1.74 7.95 4.97
C ALA A 63 2.65 7.17 4.02
N VAL A 64 3.82 6.81 4.53
CA VAL A 64 4.74 5.84 3.90
C VAL A 64 4.91 4.70 4.87
N ILE A 65 4.49 3.50 4.46
CA ILE A 65 4.45 2.32 5.33
C ILE A 65 5.45 1.29 4.77
N PRO A 66 6.59 1.03 5.45
CA PRO A 66 7.54 0.02 5.03
C PRO A 66 6.94 -1.39 5.14
N LEU A 67 7.00 -2.16 4.05
CA LEU A 67 6.44 -3.51 3.98
C LEU A 67 7.44 -4.61 4.38
N ALA A 68 8.73 -4.30 4.38
CA ALA A 68 9.78 -5.22 4.84
C ALA A 68 9.70 -5.50 6.36
N LYS A 69 9.00 -4.65 7.12
CA LYS A 69 8.85 -4.83 8.57
C LYS A 69 7.68 -5.76 8.87
N LYS A 70 7.97 -6.92 9.44
CA LYS A 70 6.94 -7.74 10.08
C LYS A 70 6.57 -7.09 11.41
N TRP A 71 5.34 -6.59 11.50
CA TRP A 71 4.80 -6.08 12.76
C TRP A 71 4.13 -7.23 13.49
N PRO A 72 4.45 -7.49 14.78
CA PRO A 72 3.73 -8.49 15.55
C PRO A 72 2.28 -8.04 15.71
N LEU A 73 1.35 -8.90 15.33
CA LEU A 73 -0.06 -8.70 15.61
C LEU A 73 -0.29 -8.97 17.09
N THR A 74 -0.33 -7.92 17.91
CA THR A 74 -0.63 -8.04 19.34
C THR A 74 -2.13 -7.88 19.60
N LYS A 75 -2.61 -8.32 20.77
CA LYS A 75 -4.04 -8.19 21.13
C LYS A 75 -4.47 -6.73 21.20
N GLU A 76 -3.59 -5.87 21.70
CA GLU A 76 -3.79 -4.43 21.85
C GLU A 76 -4.01 -3.77 20.48
N PHE A 77 -3.33 -4.25 19.43
CA PHE A 77 -3.52 -3.74 18.07
C PHE A 77 -4.90 -4.09 17.50
N LEU A 78 -5.45 -5.26 17.84
CA LEU A 78 -6.77 -5.70 17.39
C LEU A 78 -7.91 -4.95 18.12
N GLU A 79 -7.68 -4.55 19.36
CA GLU A 79 -8.67 -3.81 20.15
C GLU A 79 -8.85 -2.35 19.69
N TYR A 80 -7.82 -1.76 19.08
CA TYR A 80 -7.86 -0.39 18.53
C TYR A 80 -8.69 -0.27 17.22
N VAL A 81 -9.04 -1.39 16.59
CA VAL A 81 -9.77 -1.44 15.31
C VAL A 81 -11.28 -1.70 15.49
N LYS A 82 -11.76 -1.74 16.75
CA LYS A 82 -13.20 -1.79 17.08
C LYS A 82 -13.80 -0.40 17.23
#